data_AF-A0A7W0XQE2-F1
#
_entry.id   AF-A0A7W0XQE2-F1
#
_cell.length_a   1.000
_cell.length_b   1.000
_cell.length_c   1.000
_cell.angle_alpha   90.00
_cell.angle_beta   90.00
_cell.angle_gamma   90.00
#
_symmetry.space_group_name_H-M   'P 1'
#
loop_
_entity.id
_entity.type
_entity.pdbx_description
1 polymer ?
#
loop_
_entity_poly.entity_id
_entity_poly.type
_entity_poly.pdbx_seq_one_letter_code
_entity_poly.pdbx_strand_id
1 'polypeptide(L)'
;MTALDPVPELPETRLMLIFRLTPAEARLAARLACGESLEEASERLAVSLGTARNQLKAIFTKTETNRQAELVALLWRVSDLAISASLVPRQ
;
A
#
# COMPACT_ATOMS: atom_id res chain seq x y z
N MET A 1 -7.04 -8.55 24.77
CA MET A 1 -8.11 -8.46 23.77
C MET A 1 -7.78 -7.31 22.83
N THR A 2 -7.01 -7.45 21.75
CA THR A 2 -6.22 -8.54 21.17
C THR A 2 -4.92 -7.86 20.74
N ALA A 3 -3.77 -8.49 20.98
CA ALA A 3 -2.51 -7.96 20.49
C ALA A 3 -2.66 -7.70 18.99
N LEU A 4 -2.51 -6.43 18.58
CA LEU A 4 -2.30 -6.10 17.18
C LEU A 4 -1.02 -6.82 16.81
N ASP A 5 -1.12 -8.01 16.22
CA ASP A 5 0.00 -8.55 15.47
C ASP A 5 0.39 -7.43 14.49
N PRO A 6 1.64 -6.93 14.53
CA PRO A 6 2.09 -6.05 13.48
C PRO A 6 2.12 -6.91 12.22
N VAL A 7 1.03 -6.86 11.44
CA VAL A 7 1.10 -7.14 10.02
C VAL A 7 2.34 -6.39 9.53
N PRO A 8 3.23 -6.98 8.72
CA PRO A 8 4.36 -6.27 8.16
C PRO A 8 3.81 -5.15 7.26
N GLU A 9 3.43 -4.04 7.88
CA GLU A 9 2.77 -2.92 7.24
C GLU A 9 3.84 -2.24 6.43
N LEU A 10 3.69 -2.29 5.11
CA LEU A 10 4.31 -1.33 4.20
C LEU A 10 4.01 0.06 4.76
N PRO A 11 4.98 0.76 5.40
CA PRO A 11 4.65 1.95 6.17
C PRO A 11 4.10 2.99 5.21
N GLU A 12 2.93 3.55 5.52
CA GLU A 12 2.26 4.53 4.66
C GLU A 12 3.21 5.66 4.23
N THR A 13 4.05 6.13 5.16
CA THR A 13 5.07 7.14 4.91
C THR A 13 6.03 6.76 3.80
N ARG A 14 6.43 5.48 3.71
CA ARG A 14 7.31 5.01 2.64
C ARG A 14 6.59 5.04 1.29
N LEU A 15 5.33 4.60 1.24
CA LEU A 15 4.52 4.65 0.03
C LEU A 15 4.30 6.09 -0.45
N MET A 16 4.03 7.01 0.47
CA MET A 16 3.94 8.45 0.19
C MET A 16 5.24 8.99 -0.40
N LEU A 17 6.40 8.62 0.17
CA LEU A 17 7.68 9.14 -0.30
C LEU A 17 8.06 8.60 -1.68
N ILE A 18 7.93 7.29 -1.90
CA ILE A 18 8.34 6.62 -3.15
C ILE A 18 7.42 7.00 -4.31
N PHE A 19 6.11 6.95 -4.10
CA PHE A 19 5.13 7.11 -5.18
C PHE A 19 4.38 8.45 -5.15
N ARG A 20 4.77 9.37 -4.24
CA ARG A 20 4.08 10.66 -4.05
C ARG A 20 2.57 10.49 -3.76
N LEU A 21 2.24 9.42 -3.03
CA LEU A 21 0.87 9.19 -2.60
C LEU A 21 0.44 10.22 -1.55
N THR A 22 -0.83 10.59 -1.57
CA THR A 22 -1.45 11.30 -0.44
C THR A 22 -1.62 10.34 0.75
N PRO A 23 -1.85 10.85 1.98
CA PRO A 23 -2.11 9.97 3.12
C PRO A 23 -3.29 9.01 2.91
N ALA A 24 -4.34 9.46 2.22
CA ALA A 24 -5.50 8.62 1.93
C ALA A 24 -5.18 7.50 0.93
N GLU A 25 -4.43 7.83 -0.14
CA GLU A 25 -3.96 6.86 -1.12
C GLU A 25 -3.02 5.83 -0.50
N ALA A 26 -2.11 6.26 0.38
CA ALA A 26 -1.17 5.37 1.07
C ALA A 26 -1.89 4.39 2.01
N ARG A 27 -2.90 4.86 2.75
CA ARG A 27 -3.78 3.99 3.56
C ARG A 27 -4.46 2.92 2.71
N LEU A 28 -5.05 3.33 1.59
CA LEU A 28 -5.71 2.40 0.68
C LEU A 28 -4.70 1.39 0.10
N ALA A 29 -3.57 1.85 -0.40
CA ALA A 29 -2.52 1.00 -0.96
C ALA A 29 -2.00 -0.04 0.05
N ALA A 30 -1.79 0.35 1.31
CA ALA A 30 -1.34 -0.54 2.37
C ALA A 30 -2.36 -1.66 2.66
N ARG A 31 -3.66 -1.34 2.70
CA ARG A 31 -4.73 -2.33 2.89
C ARG A 31 -4.80 -3.32 1.72
N LEU A 32 -4.74 -2.82 0.48
CA LEU A 32 -4.72 -3.67 -0.70
C LEU A 32 -3.49 -4.58 -0.73
N ALA A 33 -2.33 -4.09 -0.27
CA ALA A 33 -1.11 -4.90 -0.16
C ALA A 33 -1.22 -6.02 0.89
N CYS A 34 -2.08 -5.86 1.90
CA CYS A 34 -2.42 -6.90 2.88
C CYS A 34 -3.36 -7.98 2.32
N GLY A 35 -3.80 -7.86 1.06
CA GLY A 35 -4.68 -8.82 0.41
C GLY A 35 -6.17 -8.48 0.52
N GLU A 36 -6.52 -7.34 1.11
CA GLU A 36 -7.92 -6.89 1.18
C GLU A 36 -8.46 -6.56 -0.22
N SER A 37 -9.74 -6.87 -0.43
CA SER A 37 -10.48 -6.38 -1.58
C SER A 37 -10.70 -4.86 -1.48
N LEU A 38 -11.06 -4.22 -2.60
CA LEU A 38 -11.37 -2.78 -2.59
C LEU A 38 -12.60 -2.47 -1.71
N GLU A 39 -13.56 -3.40 -1.63
CA GLU A 39 -14.74 -3.29 -0.78
C GLU A 39 -14.36 -3.37 0.71
N GLU A 40 -13.62 -4.40 1.10
CA GLU A 40 -13.12 -4.58 2.48
C GLU A 40 -12.28 -3.38 2.94
N ALA A 41 -11.36 -2.93 2.09
CA ALA A 41 -10.53 -1.76 2.39
C ALA A 41 -11.37 -0.48 2.52
N SER A 42 -12.43 -0.32 1.70
CA SER A 42 -13.31 0.85 1.78
C SER A 42 -14.11 0.90 3.07
N GLU A 43 -14.63 -0.25 3.51
CA GLU A 43 -15.33 -0.39 4.78
C GLU A 43 -14.39 -0.11 5.95
N ARG A 44 -13.18 -0.69 5.92
CA ARG A 44 -12.18 -0.53 6.98
C ARG A 44 -11.64 0.89 7.10
N LEU A 45 -11.62 1.64 5.99
CA LEU A 45 -11.23 3.05 5.97
C LEU A 45 -12.40 4.02 6.17
N ALA A 46 -13.63 3.50 6.34
CA ALA A 46 -14.85 4.29 6.47
C ALA A 46 -15.04 5.30 5.32
N VAL A 47 -14.76 4.87 4.08
CA VAL A 47 -14.98 5.66 2.85
C VAL A 47 -15.95 4.94 1.92
N SER A 48 -16.65 5.69 1.07
CA SER A 48 -17.49 5.07 0.05
C SER A 48 -16.65 4.27 -0.96
N LEU A 49 -17.23 3.22 -1.54
CA LEU A 49 -16.60 2.47 -2.62
C LEU A 49 -16.26 3.36 -3.83
N GLY A 50 -17.06 4.40 -4.09
CA GLY A 50 -16.76 5.40 -5.12
C GLY A 50 -15.51 6.22 -4.81
N THR A 51 -15.35 6.65 -3.55
CA THR A 51 -14.15 7.34 -3.06
C THR A 51 -12.93 6.43 -3.15
N ALA A 52 -13.04 5.17 -2.72
CA ALA A 52 -11.97 4.18 -2.82
C ALA A 52 -11.56 3.92 -4.28
N ARG A 53 -12.52 3.81 -5.20
CA ARG A 53 -12.24 3.70 -6.65
C ARG A 53 -11.51 4.91 -7.20
N ASN A 54 -11.87 6.13 -6.78
CA ASN A 54 -11.18 7.34 -7.22
C ASN A 54 -9.74 7.40 -6.70
N GLN A 55 -9.54 7.04 -5.42
CA GLN A 55 -8.20 6.92 -4.86
C GLN A 55 -7.38 5.84 -5.58
N LEU A 56 -7.97 4.67 -5.86
CA LEU A 56 -7.31 3.58 -6.59
C LEU A 56 -6.87 4.00 -7.99
N LYS A 57 -7.71 4.76 -8.72
CA LYS A 57 -7.33 5.33 -10.01
C LYS A 57 -6.12 6.28 -9.90
N ALA A 58 -6.11 7.15 -8.88
CA ALA A 58 -4.98 8.04 -8.63
C ALA A 58 -3.71 7.26 -8.29
N ILE A 59 -3.82 6.20 -7.49
CA ILE A 59 -2.71 5.29 -7.17
C ILE A 59 -2.17 4.67 -8.46
N PHE A 60 -3.03 4.07 -9.28
CA PHE A 60 -2.65 3.47 -10.57
C PHE A 60 -1.85 4.43 -11.46
N THR A 61 -2.29 5.68 -11.59
CA THR A 61 -1.53 6.69 -12.33
C THR A 61 -0.16 6.98 -11.72
N LYS A 62 -0.07 7.08 -10.39
CA LYS A 62 1.18 7.41 -9.67
C LYS A 62 2.16 6.24 -9.58
N THR A 63 1.67 5.02 -9.69
CA THR A 63 2.47 3.79 -9.63
C THR A 63 2.70 3.18 -11.01
N GLU A 64 2.18 3.79 -12.07
CA GLU A 64 2.25 3.29 -13.45
C GLU A 64 1.71 1.86 -13.61
N THR A 65 0.65 1.52 -12.86
CA THR A 65 -0.01 0.21 -12.90
C THR A 65 -1.45 0.35 -13.35
N ASN A 66 -2.06 -0.72 -13.85
CA ASN A 66 -3.46 -0.69 -14.31
C ASN A 66 -4.35 -1.77 -13.67
N ARG A 67 -3.78 -2.66 -12.85
CA ARG A 67 -4.52 -3.74 -12.17
C ARG A 67 -4.14 -3.81 -10.70
N GLN A 68 -5.10 -4.17 -9.84
CA GLN A 68 -4.82 -4.30 -8.40
C GLN A 68 -3.71 -5.32 -8.12
N ALA A 69 -3.71 -6.47 -8.81
CA ALA A 69 -2.66 -7.49 -8.64
C ALA A 69 -1.27 -6.97 -9.04
N GLU A 70 -1.19 -6.12 -10.06
CA GLU A 70 0.05 -5.48 -10.50
C GLU A 70 0.55 -4.46 -9.48
N LEU A 71 -0.36 -3.62 -8.98
CA LEU A 71 -0.07 -2.70 -7.87
C LEU A 71 0.46 -3.46 -6.65
N VAL A 72 -0.23 -4.51 -6.21
CA VAL A 72 0.18 -5.30 -5.05
C VAL A 72 1.58 -5.89 -5.27
N ALA A 73 1.84 -6.49 -6.44
CA ALA A 73 3.17 -7.03 -6.76
C ALA A 73 4.27 -5.96 -6.72
N LEU A 74 4.00 -4.77 -7.26
CA LEU A 74 4.93 -3.63 -7.21
C LEU A 74 5.21 -3.18 -5.77
N LEU A 75 4.16 -3.05 -4.95
CA LEU A 75 4.27 -2.64 -3.55
C LEU A 75 5.14 -3.63 -2.76
N TRP A 76 4.98 -4.94 -2.98
CA TRP A 76 5.83 -5.98 -2.38
C TRP A 76 7.28 -5.92 -2.86
N ARG A 77 7.51 -5.63 -4.14
CA ARG A 77 8.87 -5.51 -4.68
C ARG A 77 9.63 -4.34 -4.07
N VAL A 78 8.95 -3.21 -3.80
CA VAL A 78 9.60 -2.04 -3.20
C VAL A 78 9.75 -2.15 -1.67
N SER A 79 8.92 -2.93 -0.96
CA SER A 79 9.22 -3.29 0.43
C SER A 79 10.45 -4.18 0.51
N ASP A 80 10.54 -5.18 -0.36
CA ASP A 80 11.65 -6.14 -0.35
C ASP A 80 13.00 -5.49 -0.64
N LEU A 81 13.07 -4.57 -1.61
CA LEU A 81 14.27 -3.79 -1.90
C LEU A 81 14.75 -2.99 -0.68
N ALA A 82 13.81 -2.47 0.11
CA ALA A 82 14.13 -1.71 1.30
C ALA A 82 14.53 -2.59 2.50
N ILE A 83 14.03 -3.82 2.58
CA ILE A 83 14.49 -4.83 3.56
C ILE A 83 15.92 -5.27 3.21
N SER A 84 16.17 -5.59 1.94
CA SER A 84 17.48 -6.01 1.44
C SER A 84 18.57 -4.94 1.60
N ALA A 85 18.23 -3.67 1.37
CA ALA A 85 19.17 -2.55 1.58
C ALA A 85 19.60 -2.35 3.04
N SER A 86 18.84 -2.89 4.00
CA SER A 86 19.12 -2.77 5.44
C SER A 86 20.00 -3.91 5.97
N LEU A 87 20.23 -4.96 5.17
CA LEU A 87 20.86 -6.21 5.58
C LEU A 87 22.28 -6.45 5.03
N VAL A 88 22.87 -5.44 4.37
CA VAL A 88 24.28 -5.51 3.95
C VAL A 88 25.13 -4.73 4.96
N PRO A 89 25.90 -5.39 5.85
CA PRO A 89 26.93 -4.70 6.60
C PRO A 89 27.99 -4.21 5.62
N ARG A 90 28.19 -2.87 5.56
CA ARG A 90 29.38 -2.28 4.94
C ARG A 90 30.60 -2.80 5.72
N GLN A 91 31.39 -3.66 5.08
CA GLN A 91 32.79 -3.88 5.46
C GLN A 91 33.60 -2.63 5.08
#